data_AF-A0A6H1P2F3-F1
#
_entry.id   AF-A0A6H1P2F3-F1
#
_cell.length_a   1.000
_cell.length_b   1.000
_cell.length_c   1.000
_cell.angle_alpha   90.00
_cell.angle_beta   90.00
_cell.angle_gamma   90.00
#
_symmetry.space_group_name_H-M   'P 1'
#
loop_
_entity.id
_entity.type
_entity.pdbx_description
1 polymer ?
#
loop_
_entity_poly.entity_id
_entity_poly.type
_entity_poly.pdbx_seq_one_letter_code
_entity_poly.pdbx_strand_id
1 'polypeptide(L)'
;MTKEEVVKLLILIESVYPNCIFKDETVQQWFQFCSEMDYEKVMAKVKNHIRKSPFPPAIADIAVFPFKENNFPETLQKWMWNGRERIEHEREPNQRNTLPEWLAEYSARKSV
;
A
#
# COMPACT_ATOMS: atom_id res chain seq x y z
N MET A 1 20.94 5.66 3.21
CA MET A 1 21.78 6.88 3.13
C MET A 1 23.06 6.75 3.96
N THR A 2 24.07 7.61 3.74
CA THR A 2 25.33 7.64 4.51
C THR A 2 25.25 8.51 5.77
N LYS A 3 26.20 8.35 6.71
CA LYS A 3 26.22 9.15 7.95
C LYS A 3 26.39 10.64 7.69
N GLU A 4 27.20 11.00 6.70
CA GLU A 4 27.45 12.38 6.28
C GLU A 4 26.19 13.07 5.76
N GLU A 5 25.37 12.32 5.01
CA GLU A 5 24.07 12.78 4.49
C GLU A 5 23.07 13.06 5.61
N VAL A 6 23.01 12.19 6.63
CA VAL A 6 22.15 12.40 7.81
C VAL A 6 22.58 13.67 8.55
N VAL A 7 23.88 13.86 8.76
CA VAL A 7 24.40 15.05 9.44
C VAL A 7 24.03 16.32 8.68
N LYS A 8 24.18 16.34 7.34
CA LYS A 8 23.74 17.47 6.50
C LYS A 8 22.24 17.76 6.67
N LEU A 9 21.42 16.72 6.80
CA LEU A 9 19.98 16.84 6.99
C LEU A 9 19.64 17.45 8.36
N LEU A 10 20.30 16.99 9.41
CA LEU A 10 20.11 17.49 10.77
C LEU A 10 20.58 18.94 10.91
N ILE A 11 21.73 19.30 10.32
CA ILE A 11 22.22 20.69 10.28
C ILE A 11 21.20 21.60 9.59
N LEU A 12 20.59 21.13 8.48
CA LEU A 12 19.55 21.90 7.80
C LEU A 12 18.33 22.12 8.72
N ILE A 13 17.88 21.08 9.42
CA ILE A 13 16.74 21.17 10.35
C ILE A 13 17.06 22.13 11.50
N GLU A 14 18.24 22.03 12.10
CA GLU A 14 18.70 22.92 13.17
C GLU A 14 18.78 24.38 12.70
N SER A 15 19.22 24.63 11.46
CA SER A 15 19.30 25.98 10.89
C SER A 15 17.93 26.66 10.72
N VAL A 16 16.88 25.86 10.50
CA VAL A 16 15.51 26.35 10.32
C VAL A 16 14.77 26.42 11.65
N TYR A 17 15.06 25.49 12.56
CA TYR A 17 14.41 25.36 13.85
C TYR A 17 15.44 25.51 14.97
N PRO A 18 15.78 26.75 15.40
CA PRO A 18 16.85 27.00 16.36
C PRO A 18 16.60 26.41 17.76
N ASN A 19 15.36 26.03 18.06
CA ASN A 19 14.99 25.38 19.33
C ASN A 19 15.23 23.85 19.30
N CYS A 20 15.64 23.29 18.16
CA CYS A 20 15.88 21.87 17.98
C CYS A 20 17.40 21.61 18.00
N ILE A 21 17.90 21.07 19.12
CA ILE A 21 19.32 20.73 19.28
C ILE A 21 19.47 19.21 19.20
N PHE A 22 20.29 18.74 18.27
CA PHE A 22 20.59 17.33 18.11
C PHE A 22 21.87 16.98 18.88
N LYS A 23 21.79 15.96 19.74
CA LYS A 23 22.95 15.36 20.41
C LYS A 23 23.52 14.23 19.57
N ASP A 24 24.77 13.84 19.81
CA ASP A 24 25.45 12.76 19.08
C ASP A 24 24.67 11.44 19.09
N GLU A 25 24.05 11.08 20.23
CA GLU A 25 23.19 9.90 20.35
C GLU A 25 22.00 9.97 19.40
N THR A 26 21.40 11.15 19.25
CA THR A 26 20.26 11.38 18.36
C THR A 26 20.69 11.26 16.89
N VAL A 27 21.88 11.75 16.53
CA VAL A 27 22.43 11.57 15.18
C VAL A 27 22.57 10.09 14.84
N GLN A 28 23.06 9.29 15.80
CA GLN A 28 23.24 7.86 15.60
C GLN A 28 21.90 7.13 15.44
N GLN A 29 20.89 7.48 16.23
CA GLN A 29 19.53 6.95 16.09
C GLN A 29 18.93 7.29 14.73
N TRP A 30 19.04 8.55 14.31
CA TRP A 30 18.56 8.98 13.00
C TRP A 30 19.23 8.22 11.87
N PHE A 31 20.55 8.02 11.97
CA PHE A 31 21.28 7.21 11.00
C PHE A 31 20.78 5.76 10.92
N GLN A 32 20.49 5.13 12.06
CA GLN A 32 19.94 3.77 12.07
C GLN A 32 18.59 3.70 11.33
N PHE A 33 17.66 4.60 11.63
CA PHE A 33 16.35 4.63 10.98
C PHE A 33 16.40 5.01 9.50
N CYS A 34 17.34 5.86 9.14
CA CYS A 34 17.48 6.39 7.79
C CYS A 34 18.34 5.52 6.87
N SER A 35 19.01 4.49 7.41
CA SER A 35 19.97 3.66 6.68
C SER A 35 19.39 3.06 5.39
N GLU A 36 18.14 2.60 5.43
CA GLU A 36 17.41 1.98 4.31
C GLU A 36 16.74 2.99 3.36
N MET A 37 16.78 4.29 3.68
CA MET A 37 16.07 5.33 2.93
C MET A 37 16.95 6.01 1.88
N ASP A 38 16.28 6.54 0.85
CA ASP A 38 16.88 7.32 -0.22
C ASP A 38 17.06 8.80 0.20
N TYR A 39 18.29 9.30 0.12
CA TYR A 39 18.64 10.64 0.60
C TYR A 39 17.90 11.76 -0.15
N GLU A 40 17.82 11.68 -1.48
CA GLU A 40 17.21 12.74 -2.29
C GLU A 40 15.72 12.89 -1.99
N LYS A 41 15.02 11.75 -1.88
CA LYS A 41 13.60 11.74 -1.53
C LYS A 41 13.33 12.26 -0.12
N VAL A 42 14.16 11.88 0.86
CA VAL A 42 14.06 12.38 2.24
C VAL A 42 14.32 13.89 2.27
N MET A 43 15.35 14.38 1.58
CA MET A 43 15.66 15.80 1.49
C MET A 43 14.52 16.61 0.86
N ALA A 44 13.88 16.08 -0.19
CA ALA A 44 12.71 16.70 -0.80
C ALA A 44 11.53 16.79 0.18
N LYS A 45 11.27 15.74 0.97
CA LYS A 45 10.25 15.74 2.02
C LYS A 45 10.55 16.74 3.13
N VAL A 46 11.80 16.82 3.61
CA VAL A 46 12.22 17.80 4.62
C VAL A 46 11.93 19.22 4.13
N LYS A 47 12.36 19.56 2.92
CA LYS A 47 12.09 20.89 2.32
C LYS A 47 10.60 21.17 2.18
N ASN A 48 9.79 20.18 1.88
CA ASN A 48 8.33 20.33 1.80
C ASN A 48 7.71 20.53 3.18
N HIS A 49 8.18 19.80 4.19
CA HIS A 49 7.74 19.94 5.58
C HIS A 49 8.05 21.32 6.13
N ILE A 50 9.27 21.82 5.91
CA ILE A 50 9.70 23.16 6.34
C ILE A 50 8.79 24.27 5.79
N ARG A 51 8.33 24.13 4.55
CA ARG A 51 7.41 25.12 3.94
C ARG A 51 6.02 25.12 4.56
N LYS A 52 5.59 24.03 5.18
CA LYS A 52 4.22 23.82 5.66
C LYS A 52 4.10 23.90 7.17
N SER A 53 5.13 23.48 7.90
CA SER A 53 5.11 23.31 9.35
C SER A 53 6.10 24.25 10.04
N PRO A 54 5.65 25.02 11.04
CA PRO A 54 6.52 25.82 11.89
C PRO A 54 7.29 24.98 12.92
N PHE A 55 6.99 23.68 13.04
CA PHE A 55 7.63 22.77 14.00
C PHE A 55 8.58 21.77 13.31
N PRO A 56 9.66 21.33 14.01
CA PRO A 56 10.60 20.35 13.50
C PRO A 56 9.90 19.07 13.03
N PRO A 57 10.37 18.44 11.93
CA PRO A 57 9.82 17.17 11.47
C PRO A 57 10.15 16.03 12.43
N ALA A 58 9.21 15.11 12.60
CA ALA A 58 9.50 13.78 13.13
C ALA A 58 10.09 12.89 12.02
N ILE A 59 10.78 11.81 12.40
CA ILE A 59 11.30 10.81 11.44
C ILE A 59 10.17 10.27 10.54
N ALA A 60 8.97 10.07 11.10
CA ALA A 60 7.81 9.59 10.34
C ALA A 60 7.37 10.54 9.21
N ASP A 61 7.50 11.85 9.41
CA ASP A 61 7.09 12.86 8.42
C ASP A 61 7.99 12.81 7.19
N ILE A 62 9.27 12.51 7.40
CA ILE A 62 10.31 12.51 6.38
C ILE A 62 10.62 11.11 5.86
N ALA A 63 10.11 10.06 6.50
CA ALA A 63 10.38 8.69 6.15
C ALA A 63 9.95 8.39 4.71
N VAL A 64 10.86 7.78 3.96
CA VAL A 64 10.62 7.29 2.60
C VAL A 64 11.13 5.87 2.51
N PHE A 65 10.19 4.93 2.50
CA PHE A 65 10.50 3.53 2.30
C PHE A 65 10.38 3.18 0.83
N PRO A 66 11.27 2.33 0.28
CA PRO A 66 11.03 1.74 -1.02
C PRO A 66 9.73 0.95 -0.97
N PHE A 67 8.86 1.14 -1.96
CA PHE A 67 7.71 0.27 -2.11
C PHE A 67 8.22 -1.15 -2.35
N LYS A 68 7.91 -2.06 -1.43
CA LYS A 68 8.06 -3.49 -1.71
C LYS A 68 7.08 -3.81 -2.83
N GLU A 69 7.57 -4.38 -3.93
CA GLU A 69 6.71 -4.85 -5.01
C GLU A 69 5.58 -5.69 -4.41
N ASN A 70 4.35 -5.27 -4.68
CA ASN A 70 3.17 -5.91 -4.13
C ASN A 70 2.50 -6.70 -5.26
N ASN A 71 2.45 -8.02 -5.13
CA ASN A 71 1.82 -8.92 -6.11
C ASN A 71 0.28 -8.84 -6.08
N PHE A 72 -0.28 -7.85 -5.36
CA PHE A 72 -1.72 -7.65 -5.23
C PHE A 72 -2.44 -7.44 -6.56
N PRO A 73 -1.95 -6.65 -7.54
CA PRO A 73 -2.63 -6.48 -8.82
C PRO A 73 -2.75 -7.80 -9.61
N GLU A 74 -1.68 -8.60 -9.63
CA GLU A 74 -1.68 -9.92 -10.28
C GLU A 74 -2.64 -10.89 -9.58
N THR A 75 -2.62 -10.88 -8.25
CA THR A 75 -3.52 -11.68 -7.42
C THR A 75 -4.98 -11.32 -7.71
N LEU A 76 -5.29 -10.02 -7.81
CA LEU A 76 -6.62 -9.53 -8.13
C LEU A 76 -7.06 -9.95 -9.54
N GLN A 77 -6.19 -9.84 -10.55
CA GLN A 77 -6.49 -10.31 -11.90
C GLN A 77 -6.80 -11.80 -11.92
N LYS A 78 -6.02 -12.62 -11.21
CA LYS A 78 -6.27 -14.07 -11.08
C LYS A 78 -7.61 -14.36 -10.43
N TRP A 79 -7.99 -13.61 -9.39
CA TRP A 79 -9.29 -13.76 -8.74
C TRP A 79 -10.45 -13.39 -9.67
N MET A 80 -10.31 -12.30 -10.43
CA MET A 80 -11.29 -11.89 -11.42
C MET A 80 -11.46 -12.92 -12.55
N TRP A 81 -10.36 -13.53 -13.01
CA TRP A 81 -10.38 -14.60 -14.01
C TRP A 81 -11.12 -15.84 -13.48
N ASN A 82 -10.70 -16.33 -12.31
CA ASN A 82 -11.33 -17.50 -11.67
C ASN A 82 -12.81 -17.27 -11.35
N GLY A 83 -13.20 -16.04 -11.00
CA GLY A 83 -14.59 -15.67 -10.80
C GLY A 83 -15.42 -15.74 -12.09
N ARG A 84 -14.85 -15.30 -13.23
CA ARG A 84 -15.50 -15.40 -14.53
C ARG A 84 -15.67 -16.85 -14.98
N GLU A 85 -14.64 -17.67 -14.87
CA GLU A 85 -14.72 -19.11 -15.19
C GLU A 85 -15.81 -19.82 -14.39
N ARG A 86 -15.95 -19.51 -13.09
CA ARG A 86 -17.04 -20.07 -12.27
C ARG A 86 -18.42 -19.71 -12.80
N ILE A 87 -18.65 -18.44 -13.13
CA ILE A 87 -19.92 -17.97 -13.68
C ILE A 87 -20.21 -18.61 -15.04
N GLU A 88 -19.17 -18.80 -15.86
CA GLU A 88 -19.29 -19.45 -17.17
C GLU A 88 -19.62 -20.94 -17.04
N HIS A 89 -18.93 -21.67 -16.17
CA HIS A 89 -19.25 -23.08 -15.85
C HIS A 89 -20.63 -23.26 -15.22
N GLU A 90 -21.11 -22.29 -14.43
CA GLU A 90 -22.48 -22.28 -13.90
C GLU A 90 -23.52 -21.94 -14.97
N ARG A 91 -23.17 -21.14 -15.98
CA ARG A 91 -24.02 -20.78 -17.12
C ARG A 91 -24.06 -21.84 -18.21
N GLU A 92 -23.02 -22.67 -18.35
CA GLU A 92 -23.10 -23.83 -19.22
C GLU A 92 -24.30 -24.67 -18.78
N PRO A 93 -25.23 -25.00 -19.70
CA PRO A 93 -26.41 -25.77 -19.40
C PRO A 93 -25.99 -27.20 -19.08
N ASN A 94 -25.52 -27.41 -17.87
CA ASN A 94 -25.50 -28.71 -17.25
C ASN A 94 -26.94 -29.22 -17.35
N GLN A 95 -27.14 -30.48 -17.73
CA GLN A 95 -28.45 -31.13 -17.93
C GLN A 95 -29.38 -31.09 -16.69
N ARG A 96 -29.07 -30.29 -15.67
CA ARG A 96 -29.80 -30.05 -14.41
C ARG A 96 -31.04 -29.17 -14.55
N ASN A 97 -31.27 -28.56 -15.72
CA ASN A 97 -32.53 -27.84 -16.00
C ASN A 97 -33.64 -28.75 -16.52
N THR A 98 -33.41 -30.05 -16.68
CA THR A 98 -34.53 -30.99 -16.79
C THR A 98 -35.18 -31.10 -15.42
N LEU A 99 -36.48 -30.78 -15.36
CA LEU A 99 -37.29 -31.08 -14.20
C LEU A 99 -37.05 -32.55 -13.82
N PRO A 100 -36.73 -32.86 -12.55
CA PRO A 100 -36.68 -34.23 -12.08
C PRO A 100 -37.96 -34.98 -12.50
N GLU A 101 -37.83 -36.24 -12.88
CA GLU A 101 -38.94 -37.02 -13.47
C GLU A 101 -40.22 -36.99 -12.62
N TRP A 102 -40.07 -37.02 -11.28
CA TRP A 102 -41.17 -36.91 -10.32
C TRP A 102 -41.93 -35.57 -10.34
N LEU A 103 -41.28 -34.49 -10.80
CA LEU A 103 -41.86 -33.14 -10.95
C LEU A 103 -42.54 -32.96 -12.31
N ALA A 104 -42.20 -33.78 -13.31
CA ALA A 104 -42.79 -33.72 -14.64
C ALA A 104 -44.29 -34.10 -14.62
N GLU A 105 -44.66 -35.07 -13.77
CA GLU A 105 -46.04 -35.54 -13.58
C GLU A 105 -46.99 -34.42 -13.12
N TYR A 106 -46.49 -33.42 -12.40
CA TYR A 106 -47.29 -32.32 -11.86
C TYR A 106 -47.37 -31.08 -12.78
N SER A 107 -46.57 -31.03 -13.86
CA SER A 107 -46.54 -29.84 -14.75
C SER A 107 -47.74 -29.78 -15.71
N ALA A 108 -48.37 -30.92 -16.00
CA ALA A 108 -49.53 -31.01 -16.88
C ALA A 108 -50.85 -30.84 -16.12
N ARG A 109 -51.05 -29.73 -15.40
CA ARG A 109 -52.42 -29.28 -15.13
C ARG A 109 -52.92 -28.52 -16.35
N LYS A 110 -53.62 -29.25 -17.22
CA LYS A 110 -54.49 -28.66 -18.25
C LYS A 110 -55.43 -27.68 -17.55
N SER A 111 -55.30 -26.40 -17.89
CA SER A 111 -56.36 -25.41 -17.71
C SER A 111 -57.62 -25.94 -18.38
N VAL A 112 -58.71 -26.00 -17.61
CA VAL A 112 -60.07 -26.32 -18.06
C VAL A 112 -60.56 -25.27 -19.04
#